data_AF-A0A2D4PNJ0-F1
#
_entry.id   AF-A0A2D4PNJ0-F1
#
_cell.length_a   1.000
_cell.length_b   1.000
_cell.length_c   1.000
_cell.angle_alpha   90.00
_cell.angle_beta   90.00
_cell.angle_gamma   90.00
#
_symmetry.space_group_name_H-M   'P 1'
#
loop_
_entity.id
_entity.type
_entity.pdbx_description
1 polymer ?
#
loop_
_entity_poly.entity_id
_entity_poly.type
_entity_poly.pdbx_seq_one_letter_code
_entity_poly.pdbx_strand_id
1 'polypeptide(L)'
;MGNIFAPFSAPRKGARRAKGLSNPGSFDELHRKCKDVFPQQIEGVKLIVNKSLSSHFQVTHAVHMSTVGHSSYHLNTMYLGDQQLSPTETFPTFIGDISNVGSLSAQILHLITERIRTKVVFQTQQAKFTTWQFDTEYRGYDYTATLT
;
A
#
# COMPACT_ATOMS: atom_id res chain seq x y z
N MET A 1 -43.77 -43.58 -32.02
CA MET A 1 -43.92 -42.16 -31.64
C MET A 1 -44.33 -42.13 -30.17
N GLY A 2 -43.69 -41.49 -29.22
CA GLY A 2 -42.55 -40.57 -29.20
C GLY A 2 -42.49 -40.00 -27.78
N ASN A 3 -41.44 -40.42 -27.06
CA ASN A 3 -40.68 -39.76 -25.98
C ASN A 3 -41.41 -38.90 -24.91
N ILE A 4 -41.44 -39.37 -23.66
CA ILE A 4 -40.44 -39.20 -22.57
C ILE A 4 -40.67 -37.91 -21.77
N PHE A 5 -41.20 -38.11 -20.56
CA PHE A 5 -41.12 -37.15 -19.46
C PHE A 5 -39.64 -36.84 -19.15
N ALA A 6 -39.22 -35.61 -19.37
CA ALA A 6 -37.93 -35.13 -18.88
C ALA A 6 -38.09 -34.66 -17.43
N PRO A 7 -37.30 -35.16 -16.46
CA PRO A 7 -37.27 -34.57 -15.14
C PRO A 7 -36.55 -33.22 -15.21
N PHE A 8 -37.15 -32.20 -14.59
CA PHE A 8 -36.52 -30.89 -14.40
C PHE A 8 -35.15 -31.07 -13.75
N SER A 9 -34.09 -30.75 -14.50
CA SER A 9 -32.73 -30.69 -13.97
C SER A 9 -32.62 -29.50 -13.03
N ALA A 10 -32.38 -29.75 -11.74
CA ALA A 10 -31.97 -28.76 -10.77
C ALA A 10 -30.82 -27.88 -11.31
N PRO A 11 -30.73 -26.59 -10.93
CA PRO A 11 -29.64 -25.75 -11.38
C PRO A 11 -28.32 -26.39 -10.97
N ARG A 12 -27.55 -26.79 -11.97
CA ARG A 12 -26.20 -27.31 -11.81
C ARG A 12 -25.41 -26.27 -11.02
N LYS A 13 -25.08 -26.58 -9.76
CA LYS A 13 -24.06 -25.86 -8.99
C LYS A 13 -22.87 -25.65 -9.94
N GLY A 14 -22.56 -24.38 -10.16
CA GLY A 14 -21.56 -23.90 -11.10
C GLY A 14 -20.33 -24.79 -11.08
N ALA A 15 -19.95 -25.16 -12.29
CA ALA A 15 -18.84 -26.03 -12.61
C ALA A 15 -17.60 -25.74 -11.77
N ARG A 16 -17.02 -26.83 -11.25
CA ARG A 16 -15.59 -27.04 -10.99
C ARG A 16 -14.83 -25.75 -10.60
N ARG A 17 -14.49 -25.62 -9.30
CA ARG A 17 -13.34 -24.85 -8.82
C ARG A 17 -12.14 -25.19 -9.72
N ALA A 18 -11.94 -24.42 -10.79
CA ALA A 18 -10.63 -24.26 -11.40
C ALA A 18 -9.72 -23.85 -10.25
N LYS A 19 -8.53 -24.48 -10.14
CA LYS A 19 -7.47 -24.16 -9.17
C LYS A 19 -7.68 -22.77 -8.58
N GLY A 20 -8.10 -22.69 -7.31
CA GLY A 20 -8.65 -21.49 -6.68
C GLY A 20 -7.89 -20.25 -7.14
N LEU A 21 -8.57 -19.39 -7.89
CA LEU A 21 -7.97 -18.22 -8.50
C LEU A 21 -7.31 -17.42 -7.36
N SER A 22 -6.03 -17.13 -7.49
CA SER A 22 -5.34 -16.28 -6.52
C SER A 22 -5.97 -14.89 -6.55
N ASN A 23 -6.06 -14.25 -5.39
CA ASN A 23 -6.60 -12.89 -5.28
C ASN A 23 -5.93 -11.97 -6.33
N PRO A 24 -6.72 -11.25 -7.15
CA PRO A 24 -6.22 -10.40 -8.24
C PRO A 24 -5.41 -9.17 -7.80
N GLY A 25 -5.36 -8.85 -6.50
CA GLY A 25 -4.70 -7.66 -5.96
C GLY A 25 -5.63 -6.45 -5.84
N SER A 26 -5.07 -5.29 -5.48
CA SER A 26 -5.82 -4.03 -5.39
C SER A 26 -5.98 -3.39 -6.77
N PHE A 27 -7.05 -2.62 -6.97
CA PHE A 27 -7.25 -1.81 -8.17
C PHE A 27 -6.08 -0.84 -8.42
N ASP A 28 -5.51 -0.28 -7.34
CA ASP A 28 -4.39 0.68 -7.44
C ASP A 28 -3.11 0.06 -8.01
N GLU A 29 -2.93 -1.25 -7.86
CA GLU A 29 -1.74 -1.96 -8.34
C GLU A 29 -1.76 -2.25 -9.85
N LEU A 30 -2.94 -2.14 -10.50
CA LEU A 30 -3.09 -2.44 -11.93
C LEU A 30 -2.15 -1.62 -12.82
N HIS A 31 -2.06 -0.31 -12.56
CA HIS A 31 -1.22 0.59 -13.34
C HIS A 31 0.21 0.72 -12.80
N ARG A 32 0.46 0.23 -11.58
CA ARG A 32 1.76 0.37 -10.90
C ARG A 32 2.87 -0.31 -11.69
N LYS A 33 2.63 -1.54 -12.18
CA LYS A 33 3.61 -2.29 -12.99
C LYS A 33 4.05 -1.55 -14.26
N CYS A 34 3.19 -0.72 -14.84
CA CYS A 34 3.53 0.08 -16.02
C CYS A 34 4.23 1.38 -15.62
N LYS A 35 3.77 2.04 -14.55
CA LYS A 35 4.33 3.31 -14.06
C LYS A 35 5.75 3.17 -13.50
N ASP A 36 6.07 2.04 -12.86
CA ASP A 36 7.35 1.81 -12.19
C ASP A 36 8.54 1.66 -13.17
N VAL A 37 8.28 1.45 -14.47
CA VAL A 37 9.33 1.31 -15.51
C VAL A 37 9.88 2.67 -15.94
N PHE A 38 9.12 3.76 -15.73
CA PHE A 38 9.56 5.09 -16.16
C PHE A 38 10.66 5.63 -15.23
N PRO A 39 11.79 6.11 -15.78
CA PRO A 39 12.86 6.66 -14.97
C PRO A 39 12.41 7.95 -14.30
N GLN A 40 12.74 8.11 -13.02
CA GLN A 40 12.55 9.37 -12.32
C GLN A 40 13.69 10.32 -12.66
N GLN A 41 13.35 11.55 -13.02
CA GLN A 41 14.32 12.61 -13.21
C GLN A 41 14.82 13.06 -11.83
N ILE A 42 16.12 12.95 -11.60
CA ILE A 42 16.77 13.47 -10.39
C ILE A 42 17.48 14.75 -10.78
N GLU A 43 17.18 15.82 -10.06
CA GLU A 43 17.80 17.12 -10.25
C GLU A 43 18.76 17.38 -9.08
N GLY A 44 20.00 17.78 -9.38
CA GLY A 44 21.02 18.02 -8.36
C GLY A 44 21.53 16.73 -7.71
N VAL A 45 21.75 16.77 -6.39
CA VAL A 45 22.36 15.69 -5.61
C VAL A 45 21.44 15.28 -4.48
N LYS A 46 21.03 14.00 -4.46
CA LYS A 46 20.25 13.40 -3.38
C LYS A 46 21.13 12.42 -2.60
N LEU A 47 21.42 12.75 -1.35
CA LEU A 47 22.11 11.87 -0.40
C LEU A 47 21.07 11.21 0.50
N ILE A 48 21.07 9.88 0.58
CA ILE A 48 20.17 9.12 1.43
C ILE A 48 21.01 8.25 2.37
N VAL A 49 20.83 8.42 3.67
CA VAL A 49 21.50 7.65 4.71
C VAL A 49 20.44 6.85 5.47
N ASN A 50 20.41 5.54 5.24
CA ASN A 50 19.49 4.62 5.90
C ASN A 50 20.19 3.96 7.07
N LYS A 51 19.70 4.19 8.28
CA LYS A 51 20.19 3.59 9.51
C LYS A 51 19.08 2.75 10.14
N SER A 52 19.27 1.44 10.11
CA SER A 52 18.45 0.52 10.89
C SER A 52 18.95 0.50 12.33
N LEU A 53 18.08 0.84 13.29
CA LEU A 53 18.41 0.77 14.72
C LEU A 53 17.97 -0.58 15.31
N SER A 54 16.96 -1.22 14.71
CA SER A 54 16.43 -2.52 15.11
C SER A 54 15.75 -3.19 13.91
N SER A 55 15.43 -4.48 14.02
CA SER A 55 14.60 -5.19 13.04
C SER A 55 13.27 -4.47 12.77
N HIS A 56 12.73 -3.83 13.82
CA HIS A 56 11.45 -3.15 13.79
C HIS A 56 11.54 -1.65 13.55
N PHE A 57 12.74 -1.05 13.57
CA PHE A 57 12.85 0.41 13.54
C PHE A 57 13.99 0.88 12.64
N GLN A 58 13.61 1.62 11.61
CA GLN A 58 14.50 2.16 10.59
C GLN A 58 14.35 3.67 10.52
N VAL A 59 15.48 4.37 10.42
CA VAL A 59 15.55 5.81 10.28
C VAL A 59 16.31 6.13 9.00
N THR A 60 15.75 6.99 8.17
CA THR A 60 16.28 7.40 6.89
C THR A 60 16.42 8.91 6.85
N HIS A 61 17.64 9.38 6.63
CA HIS A 61 17.96 10.79 6.44
C HIS A 61 18.17 11.05 4.95
N ALA A 62 17.31 11.85 4.34
CA ALA A 62 17.44 12.24 2.94
C ALA A 62 17.73 13.73 2.82
N VAL A 63 18.92 14.06 2.33
CA VAL A 63 19.34 15.42 2.00
C VAL A 63 19.26 15.58 0.49
N HIS A 64 18.43 16.52 0.04
CA HIS A 64 18.30 16.87 -1.36
C HIS A 64 18.88 18.26 -1.59
N MET A 65 19.89 18.36 -2.45
CA MET A 65 20.55 19.60 -2.84
C MET A 65 20.24 19.85 -4.32
N SER A 66 19.47 20.88 -4.61
CA SER A 66 19.15 21.30 -5.98
C SER A 66 19.85 22.63 -6.29
N THR A 67 20.18 22.85 -7.56
CA THR A 67 20.76 24.11 -8.06
C THR A 67 19.70 25.09 -8.56
N VAL A 68 18.47 24.62 -8.82
CA VAL A 68 17.36 25.44 -9.35
C VAL A 68 16.32 25.74 -8.25
N GLY A 69 16.11 24.80 -7.34
CA GLY A 69 15.14 24.90 -6.25
C GLY A 69 15.77 25.03 -4.86
N HIS A 70 14.94 24.90 -3.83
CA HIS A 70 15.39 24.89 -2.45
C HIS A 70 15.95 23.51 -2.05
N SER A 71 17.09 23.51 -1.37
CA SER A 71 17.60 22.31 -0.71
C SER A 71 16.67 21.89 0.42
N SER A 72 16.31 20.60 0.45
CA SER A 72 15.42 20.05 1.47
C SER A 72 16.11 18.94 2.26
N TYR A 73 15.72 18.85 3.52
CA TYR A 73 16.10 17.75 4.38
C TYR A 73 14.84 17.06 4.87
N HIS A 74 14.80 15.75 4.67
CA HIS A 74 13.71 14.86 5.01
C HIS A 74 14.21 13.83 6.02
N LEU A 75 13.53 13.75 7.15
CA LEU A 75 13.73 12.69 8.13
C LEU A 75 12.54 11.74 8.04
N ASN A 76 12.80 10.56 7.47
CA ASN A 76 11.84 9.49 7.40
C ASN A 76 12.13 8.45 8.49
N THR A 77 11.09 8.04 9.20
CA THR A 77 11.14 7.03 10.25
C THR A 77 10.10 5.97 9.93
N MET A 78 10.50 4.71 10.03
CA MET A 78 9.63 3.59 9.76
C MET A 78 9.71 2.60 10.91
N TYR A 79 8.55 2.26 11.47
CA TYR A 79 8.38 1.16 12.39
C TYR A 79 7.66 0.02 11.67
N LEU A 80 8.23 -1.18 11.77
CA LEU A 80 7.69 -2.43 11.23
C LEU A 80 7.35 -3.35 12.40
N GLY A 81 6.12 -3.83 12.46
CA GLY A 81 5.69 -4.82 13.44
C GLY A 81 6.16 -6.24 13.11
N ASP A 82 5.60 -7.21 13.85
CA ASP A 82 6.02 -8.62 13.73
C ASP A 82 5.13 -9.44 12.77
N GLN A 83 3.92 -8.97 12.47
CA GLN A 83 2.93 -9.74 11.72
C GLN A 83 3.16 -9.59 10.21
N GLN A 84 3.96 -10.49 9.64
CA GLN A 84 4.19 -10.55 8.20
C GLN A 84 3.16 -11.45 7.51
N LEU A 85 2.15 -10.86 6.85
CA LEU A 85 1.14 -11.58 6.07
C LEU A 85 1.61 -11.91 4.64
N SER A 86 2.53 -11.10 4.11
CA SER A 86 3.08 -11.22 2.76
C SER A 86 4.57 -10.88 2.80
N PRO A 87 5.42 -11.49 1.95
CA PRO A 87 6.83 -11.12 1.87
C PRO A 87 7.07 -9.62 1.64
N THR A 88 6.08 -8.91 1.07
CA THR A 88 6.15 -7.47 0.80
C THR A 88 5.55 -6.57 1.88
N GLU A 89 4.78 -7.10 2.84
CA GLU A 89 4.00 -6.27 3.78
C GLU A 89 4.01 -6.85 5.19
N THR A 90 4.46 -6.01 6.13
CA THR A 90 4.50 -6.31 7.56
C THR A 90 3.53 -5.40 8.30
N PHE A 91 2.87 -5.91 9.34
CA PHE A 91 1.86 -5.18 10.10
C PHE A 91 2.17 -5.25 11.61
N PRO A 92 1.80 -4.19 12.37
CA PRO A 92 1.50 -2.84 11.90
C PRO A 92 2.75 -2.15 11.32
N THR A 93 2.57 -1.30 10.31
CA THR A 93 3.64 -0.43 9.80
C THR A 93 3.28 1.02 10.04
N PHE A 94 4.19 1.76 10.67
CA PHE A 94 4.08 3.21 10.84
C PHE A 94 5.22 3.87 10.07
N ILE A 95 4.89 4.86 9.27
CA ILE A 95 5.86 5.64 8.49
C ILE A 95 5.59 7.11 8.81
N GLY A 96 6.64 7.85 9.15
CA GLY A 96 6.58 9.29 9.37
C GLY A 96 7.73 9.98 8.67
N ASP A 97 7.43 10.89 7.76
CA ASP A 97 8.39 11.76 7.08
C ASP A 97 8.15 13.21 7.50
N ILE A 98 9.21 13.87 7.97
CA ILE A 98 9.20 15.30 8.29
C ILE A 98 10.24 16.05 7.47
N SER A 99 9.79 17.14 6.85
CA SER A 99 10.63 18.03 6.07
C SER A 99 11.05 19.26 6.88
N ASN A 100 12.21 19.84 6.57
CA ASN A 100 12.73 21.08 7.18
C ASN A 100 11.80 22.30 7.03
N VAL A 101 10.89 22.28 6.06
CA VAL A 101 9.88 23.34 5.83
C VAL A 101 8.60 23.17 6.67
N GLY A 102 8.57 22.21 7.58
CA GLY A 102 7.41 21.95 8.45
C GLY A 102 6.28 21.17 7.78
N SER A 103 6.55 20.51 6.65
CA SER A 103 5.65 19.53 6.06
C SER A 103 5.85 18.17 6.74
N LEU A 104 4.76 17.53 7.14
CA LEU A 104 4.74 16.20 7.77
C LEU A 104 3.85 15.28 6.94
N SER A 105 4.35 14.09 6.63
CA SER A 105 3.55 13.00 6.06
C SER A 105 3.64 11.79 6.98
N ALA A 106 2.53 11.41 7.59
CA ALA A 106 2.44 10.20 8.41
C ALA A 106 1.53 9.19 7.73
N GLN A 107 1.97 7.95 7.63
CA GLN A 107 1.21 6.83 7.10
C GLN A 107 1.18 5.70 8.12
N ILE A 108 -0.01 5.19 8.38
CA ILE A 108 -0.25 4.08 9.29
C ILE A 108 -0.92 2.99 8.49
N LEU A 109 -0.29 1.82 8.45
CA LEU A 109 -0.84 0.63 7.84
C LEU A 109 -1.09 -0.39 8.94
N HIS A 110 -2.36 -0.69 9.19
CA HIS A 110 -2.80 -1.58 10.25
C HIS A 110 -3.68 -2.69 9.69
N LEU A 111 -3.57 -3.86 10.31
CA LEU A 111 -4.39 -5.02 9.98
C LEU A 111 -5.42 -5.20 11.10
N ILE A 112 -6.68 -4.81 10.86
CA ILE A 112 -7.76 -4.93 11.85
C ILE A 112 -8.18 -6.40 12.01
N THR A 113 -8.16 -7.15 10.91
CA THR A 113 -8.49 -8.58 10.87
C THR A 113 -7.61 -9.23 9.80
N GLU A 114 -7.43 -10.54 9.83
CA GLU A 114 -6.62 -11.29 8.84
C GLU A 114 -6.91 -10.96 7.36
N ARG A 115 -8.07 -10.37 7.06
CA ARG A 115 -8.51 -9.97 5.71
C ARG A 115 -8.80 -8.48 5.53
N ILE A 116 -8.86 -7.70 6.61
CA ILE A 116 -9.19 -6.28 6.58
C ILE A 116 -7.94 -5.48 6.89
N ARG A 117 -7.49 -4.74 5.89
CA ARG A 117 -6.34 -3.85 5.96
C ARG A 117 -6.85 -2.42 5.99
N THR A 118 -6.23 -1.61 6.79
CA THR A 118 -6.58 -0.20 6.93
C THR A 118 -5.30 0.61 6.78
N LYS A 119 -5.35 1.59 5.89
CA LYS A 119 -4.29 2.53 5.64
C LYS A 119 -4.81 3.92 5.95
N VAL A 120 -4.09 4.64 6.80
CA VAL A 120 -4.41 6.01 7.16
C VAL A 120 -3.22 6.88 6.76
N VAL A 121 -3.48 7.98 6.07
CA VAL A 121 -2.45 8.93 5.64
C VAL A 121 -2.83 10.31 6.14
N PHE A 122 -1.90 10.96 6.84
CA PHE A 122 -2.01 12.33 7.30
C PHE A 122 -0.93 13.16 6.63
N GLN A 123 -1.33 14.29 6.04
CA GLN A 123 -0.40 15.22 5.41
C GLN A 123 -0.63 16.65 5.90
N THR A 124 0.47 17.27 6.29
CA THR A 124 0.54 18.68 6.63
C THR A 124 1.54 19.38 5.72
N GLN A 125 1.27 20.65 5.42
CA GLN A 125 2.13 21.50 4.62
C GLN A 125 2.40 22.77 5.44
N GLN A 126 3.67 23.05 5.72
CA GLN A 126 4.08 24.24 6.49
C GLN A 126 3.29 24.42 7.80
N ALA A 127 3.22 23.36 8.62
CA ALA A 127 2.43 23.31 9.86
C ALA A 127 0.90 23.50 9.72
N LYS A 128 0.38 23.56 8.49
CA LYS A 128 -1.06 23.55 8.22
C LYS A 128 -1.53 22.15 7.86
N PHE A 129 -2.56 21.68 8.55
CA PHE A 129 -3.21 20.42 8.23
C PHE A 129 -3.90 20.51 6.87
N THR A 130 -3.54 19.62 5.94
CA THR A 130 -4.00 19.68 4.54
C THR A 130 -5.03 18.60 4.28
N THR A 131 -4.64 17.34 4.44
CA THR A 131 -5.51 16.20 4.14
C THR A 131 -5.30 15.07 5.13
N TRP A 132 -6.38 14.35 5.40
CA TRP A 132 -6.35 13.02 5.96
C TRP A 132 -7.13 12.09 5.03
N GLN A 133 -6.58 10.92 4.79
CA GLN A 133 -7.18 9.89 3.96
C GLN A 133 -7.25 8.61 4.77
N PHE A 134 -8.38 7.92 4.67
CA PHE A 134 -8.63 6.69 5.38
C PHE A 134 -9.11 5.65 4.37
N ASP A 135 -8.23 4.71 4.04
CA ASP A 135 -8.51 3.66 3.09
C ASP A 135 -8.67 2.34 3.86
N THR A 136 -9.72 1.59 3.58
CA THR A 136 -9.93 0.24 4.09
C THR A 136 -10.06 -0.74 2.93
N GLU A 137 -9.16 -1.70 2.88
CA GLU A 137 -9.10 -2.74 1.87
C GLU A 137 -9.50 -4.08 2.49
N TYR A 138 -10.54 -4.69 1.92
CA TYR A 138 -10.95 -6.06 2.21
C TYR A 138 -10.40 -6.99 1.13
N ARG A 139 -9.51 -7.91 1.52
CA ARG A 139 -9.00 -8.97 0.64
C ARG A 139 -9.72 -10.29 0.89
N GLY A 140 -10.62 -10.63 -0.02
CA GLY A 140 -11.23 -11.95 -0.11
C GLY A 140 -10.33 -12.97 -0.81
N TYR A 141 -10.84 -14.19 -0.97
CA TYR A 141 -10.14 -15.25 -1.69
C TYR A 141 -10.04 -14.95 -3.19
N ASP A 142 -11.15 -14.52 -3.79
CA ASP A 142 -11.28 -14.34 -5.24
C ASP A 142 -11.60 -12.87 -5.63
N TYR A 143 -11.72 -11.97 -4.65
CA TYR A 143 -12.06 -10.57 -4.87
C TYR A 143 -11.38 -9.66 -3.85
N THR A 144 -11.18 -8.41 -4.25
CA THR A 144 -10.70 -7.33 -3.37
C THR A 144 -11.66 -6.16 -3.50
N ALA A 145 -12.08 -5.61 -2.35
CA ALA A 145 -12.91 -4.42 -2.29
C ALA A 145 -12.17 -3.35 -1.48
N THR A 146 -12.16 -2.13 -2.00
CA THR A 146 -11.54 -0.97 -1.34
C THR A 146 -12.61 0.07 -1.05
N LEU A 147 -12.51 0.65 0.15
CA LEU A 147 -13.28 1.81 0.57
C LEU A 147 -12.28 2.92 0.88
N THR A 148 -12.52 4.11 0.33
CA THR A 148 -11.69 5.32 0.44
C THR A 148 -12.57 6.48 0.87
#